data_AF-A0A0N4WRI5-F1
#
_entry.id   AF-A0A0N4WRI5-F1
#
_cell.length_a   1.000
_cell.length_b   1.000
_cell.length_c   1.000
_cell.angle_alpha   90.00
_cell.angle_beta   90.00
_cell.angle_gamma   90.00
#
_symmetry.space_group_name_H-M   'P 1'
#
loop_
_entity.id
_entity.type
_entity.pdbx_description
1 polymer ?
#
loop_
_entity_poly.entity_id
_entity_poly.type
_entity_poly.pdbx_seq_one_letter_code
_entity_poly.pdbx_strand_id
1 'polypeptide(L)'
;MQLRFVEATISGDVRPHGKHLSELESDMRSMGFEDDPVKSWKNEEANLSYLMNMPLSRLTIEEVEKLQNQVQSNRDKLNKVTQTSWQDSWLADLQALEKKRNIRYDTTPSEQLLRLLRREVFFSRLNFIG
;
A
#
# COMPACT_ATOMS: atom_id res chain seq x y z
N MET A 1 -1.62 14.42 7.37
CA MET A 1 -1.88 14.85 8.76
C MET A 1 -0.88 14.29 9.76
N GLN A 2 -0.63 12.97 9.79
CA GLN A 2 0.34 12.38 10.73
C GLN A 2 1.75 12.96 10.63
N LEU A 3 2.31 13.09 9.42
CA LEU A 3 3.63 13.71 9.22
C LEU A 3 3.69 15.13 9.78
N ARG A 4 2.71 15.96 9.42
CA ARG A 4 2.58 17.34 9.89
C ARG A 4 2.46 17.43 11.42
N PHE A 5 1.78 16.48 12.05
CA PHE A 5 1.68 16.40 13.51
C PHE A 5 3.04 16.09 14.15
N VAL A 6 3.79 15.14 13.59
CA VAL A 6 5.13 14.80 14.08
C VAL A 6 6.09 15.97 13.90
N GLU A 7 6.09 16.61 12.72
CA GLU A 7 6.91 17.81 12.46
C GLU A 7 6.57 18.94 13.43
N ALA A 8 5.28 19.22 13.65
CA ALA A 8 4.85 20.25 14.61
C ALA A 8 5.18 19.87 16.08
N THR A 9 5.24 18.59 16.40
CA THR A 9 5.64 18.10 17.73
C THR A 9 7.15 18.24 17.94
N ILE A 10 7.96 17.95 16.92
CA ILE A 10 9.42 18.10 16.97
C ILE A 10 9.82 19.57 17.03
N SER A 11 9.15 20.43 16.25
CA SER A 11 9.34 21.89 16.30
C SER A 11 8.90 22.51 17.62
N GLY A 12 8.08 21.80 18.41
CA GLY A 12 7.57 22.24 19.71
C GLY A 12 6.31 23.10 19.64
N ASP A 13 5.73 23.28 18.44
CA ASP A 13 4.48 24.00 18.18
C ASP A 13 3.27 23.26 18.76
N VAL A 14 3.28 21.93 18.68
CA VAL A 14 2.28 21.06 19.28
C VAL A 14 2.91 20.31 20.45
N ARG A 15 2.35 20.54 21.65
CA ARG A 15 2.79 19.86 22.87
C ARG A 15 1.68 18.93 23.35
N PRO A 16 1.72 17.65 22.97
CA PRO A 16 0.68 16.70 23.37
C PRO A 16 0.78 16.30 24.85
N HIS A 17 1.91 16.55 25.51
CA HIS A 17 2.12 16.23 26.92
C HIS A 17 1.93 17.47 27.79
N GLY A 18 1.11 17.36 28.84
CA GLY A 18 0.92 18.40 29.86
C GLY A 18 -0.26 19.37 29.62
N LYS A 19 -1.03 19.19 28.54
CA LYS A 19 -2.27 19.94 28.28
C LYS A 19 -3.50 19.07 28.55
N HIS A 20 -4.62 19.69 28.90
CA HIS A 20 -5.90 18.98 28.97
C HIS A 20 -6.32 18.51 27.57
N LEU A 21 -6.92 17.33 27.47
CA LEU A 21 -7.26 16.70 26.19
C LEU A 21 -8.10 17.63 25.29
N SER A 22 -9.10 18.29 25.88
CA SER A 22 -9.98 19.22 25.16
C SER A 22 -9.27 20.48 24.66
N GLU A 23 -8.27 20.98 25.40
CA GLU A 23 -7.48 22.14 24.99
C GLU A 23 -6.57 21.78 23.82
N LEU A 24 -5.92 20.62 23.91
CA LEU A 24 -5.08 20.10 22.84
C LEU A 24 -5.90 19.85 21.57
N GLU A 25 -7.09 19.27 21.67
CA GLU A 25 -7.98 19.09 20.53
C GLU A 25 -8.40 20.43 19.91
N SER A 26 -8.74 21.43 20.73
CA SER A 26 -9.07 22.78 20.25
C SER A 26 -7.90 23.43 19.52
N ASP A 27 -6.69 23.36 20.09
CA ASP A 27 -5.46 23.87 19.48
C ASP A 27 -5.21 23.19 18.13
N MET A 28 -5.31 21.86 18.10
CA MET A 28 -5.12 21.10 16.86
C MET A 28 -6.17 21.46 15.81
N ARG A 29 -7.45 21.60 16.17
CA ARG A 29 -8.50 22.05 15.24
C ARG A 29 -8.25 23.47 14.73
N SER A 30 -7.78 24.39 15.59
CA SER A 30 -7.44 25.77 15.20
C SER A 30 -6.26 25.84 14.24
N MET A 31 -5.31 24.91 14.35
CA MET A 31 -4.22 24.75 13.39
C MET A 31 -4.68 24.06 12.10
N GLY A 32 -5.93 23.57 12.02
CA GLY A 32 -6.45 22.85 10.86
C GLY A 32 -6.02 21.39 10.81
N PHE A 33 -5.89 20.72 11.96
CA PHE A 33 -5.88 19.26 12.00
C PHE A 33 -7.31 18.73 11.87
N GLU A 34 -7.48 17.72 11.04
CA GLU A 34 -8.77 17.10 10.74
C GLU A 34 -8.93 15.78 11.50
N ASP A 35 -10.18 15.45 11.77
CA ASP A 35 -10.57 14.14 12.30
C ASP A 35 -10.13 13.02 11.35
N ASP A 36 -9.99 11.80 11.88
CA ASP A 36 -9.46 10.66 11.13
C ASP A 36 -10.19 10.48 9.77
N PRO A 37 -9.52 10.75 8.64
CA PRO A 37 -10.17 10.69 7.33
C PRO A 37 -10.61 9.28 6.97
N VAL A 38 -9.93 8.24 7.50
CA VAL A 38 -10.28 6.84 7.25
C VAL A 38 -11.57 6.47 7.97
N LYS A 39 -11.72 6.91 9.23
CA LYS A 39 -12.96 6.69 10.00
C LYS A 39 -14.12 7.52 9.47
N SER A 40 -13.84 8.77 9.07
CA SER A 40 -14.82 9.64 8.43
C SER A 40 -15.40 8.99 7.16
N TRP A 41 -14.55 8.41 6.30
CA TRP A 41 -15.00 7.67 5.12
C TRP A 41 -15.80 6.40 5.42
N LYS A 42 -15.61 5.81 6.60
CA LYS A 42 -16.34 4.62 7.07
C LYS A 42 -17.63 4.96 7.84
N ASN A 43 -17.96 6.24 8.00
CA ASN A 43 -19.04 6.71 8.88
C ASN A 43 -18.89 6.23 10.35
N GLU A 44 -17.66 6.10 10.82
CA GLU A 44 -17.34 5.81 12.22
C GLU A 44 -17.06 7.13 12.98
N GLU A 45 -17.07 7.09 14.32
CA GLU A 45 -16.65 8.24 15.14
C GLU A 45 -15.19 8.60 14.86
N ALA A 46 -15.02 9.63 14.04
CA ALA A 46 -13.75 10.19 13.65
C ALA A 46 -13.32 11.25 14.67
N ASN A 47 -12.17 11.03 15.30
CA ASN A 47 -11.60 11.93 16.30
C ASN A 47 -10.10 12.10 16.01
N LEU A 48 -9.43 13.03 16.69
CA LEU A 48 -7.97 13.26 16.60
C LEU A 48 -7.13 12.19 17.31
N SER A 49 -7.76 11.14 17.84
CA SER A 49 -7.10 10.06 18.58
C SER A 49 -6.03 9.32 17.78
N TYR A 50 -6.15 9.25 16.44
CA TYR A 50 -5.13 8.67 15.56
C TYR A 50 -3.80 9.45 15.54
N LEU A 51 -3.81 10.72 15.95
CA LEU A 51 -2.63 11.56 16.11
C LEU A 51 -2.11 11.48 17.55
N MET A 52 -3.02 11.56 18.53
CA MET A 52 -2.64 11.59 19.94
C MET A 52 -2.14 10.26 20.48
N ASN A 53 -2.65 9.14 19.96
CA ASN A 53 -2.19 7.80 20.33
C ASN A 53 -0.90 7.38 19.62
N MET A 54 -0.22 8.32 18.93
CA MET A 54 1.01 8.02 18.23
C MET A 54 2.16 7.80 19.24
N PRO A 55 2.90 6.69 19.15
CA PRO A 55 3.97 6.41 20.11
C PRO A 55 5.11 7.41 19.95
N LEU A 56 5.71 7.84 21.07
CA LEU A 56 6.85 8.76 21.11
C LEU A 56 8.05 8.26 20.29
N SER A 57 8.19 6.94 20.10
CA SER A 57 9.20 6.35 19.23
C SER A 57 9.10 6.77 17.76
N ARG A 58 7.96 7.34 17.33
CA ARG A 58 7.77 7.90 15.99
C ARG A 58 8.17 9.37 15.86
N LEU A 59 8.63 9.99 16.95
CA LEU A 59 9.13 11.37 16.94
C LEU A 59 10.64 11.46 16.65
N THR A 60 11.29 10.35 16.29
CA THR A 60 12.71 10.37 15.88
C THR A 60 12.84 10.84 14.43
N ILE A 61 13.97 11.45 14.10
CA ILE A 61 14.29 11.95 12.75
C ILE A 61 14.20 10.80 11.72
N GLU A 62 14.64 9.60 12.10
CA GLU A 62 14.61 8.41 11.25
C GLU A 62 13.18 7.96 10.90
N GLU A 63 12.26 8.00 11.89
CA GLU A 63 10.86 7.66 11.64
C GLU A 63 10.13 8.78 10.88
N VAL A 64 10.57 10.05 10.99
CA VAL A 64 10.09 11.14 10.13
C VAL A 64 10.46 10.91 8.68
N GLU A 65 11.72 10.59 8.37
CA GLU A 65 12.13 10.29 6.99
C GLU A 65 11.34 9.10 6.42
N LYS A 66 11.13 8.07 7.23
CA LYS A 66 10.32 6.91 6.84
C LYS A 66 8.85 7.30 6.60
N LEU A 67 8.28 8.16 7.43
CA LEU A 67 6.93 8.70 7.24
C LEU A 67 6.84 9.54 5.96
N GLN A 68 7.85 10.36 5.66
CA GLN A 68 7.92 11.13 4.41
C GLN A 68 7.95 10.19 3.19
N ASN A 69 8.79 9.16 3.23
CA ASN A 69 8.86 8.14 2.18
C ASN A 69 7.53 7.39 2.01
N GLN A 70 6.81 7.10 3.09
CA GLN A 70 5.48 6.49 3.03
C GLN A 70 4.44 7.42 2.41
N VAL A 71 4.45 8.70 2.78
CA VAL A 71 3.55 9.70 2.19
C VAL A 71 3.80 9.82 0.69
N GLN A 72 5.08 9.90 0.28
CA GLN A 72 5.43 9.99 -1.14
C GLN A 72 5.00 8.73 -1.89
N SER A 73 5.30 7.53 -1.38
CA SER A 73 4.88 6.27 -1.98
C SER A 73 3.36 6.16 -2.13
N ASN A 74 2.60 6.59 -1.13
CA ASN A 74 1.15 6.60 -1.20
C ASN A 74 0.63 7.63 -2.21
N ARG A 75 1.28 8.79 -2.33
CA ARG A 75 0.96 9.78 -3.35
C ARG A 75 1.23 9.25 -4.76
N ASP A 76 2.32 8.53 -4.95
CA ASP A 76 2.67 7.91 -6.24
C ASP A 76 1.66 6.82 -6.62
N LYS A 77 1.24 5.99 -5.65
CA LYS A 77 0.17 5.00 -5.84
C LYS A 77 -1.15 5.67 -6.21
N LEU A 78 -1.51 6.74 -5.50
CA LEU A 78 -2.72 7.50 -5.79
C LEU A 78 -2.67 8.07 -7.21
N ASN A 79 -1.56 8.71 -7.59
CA ASN A 79 -1.37 9.26 -8.93
C ASN A 79 -1.50 8.17 -10.01
N LYS A 80 -0.92 6.99 -9.76
CA LYS A 80 -1.06 5.84 -10.65
C LYS A 80 -2.52 5.41 -10.82
N VAL A 81 -3.27 5.31 -9.72
CA VAL A 81 -4.70 4.95 -9.74
C VAL A 81 -5.55 6.02 -10.44
N THR A 82 -5.25 7.29 -10.22
CA THR A 82 -5.95 8.42 -10.88
C THR A 82 -5.66 8.45 -12.38
N GLN A 83 -4.47 8.05 -12.80
CA GLN A 83 -4.07 7.99 -14.21
C GLN A 83 -4.54 6.71 -14.91
N THR A 84 -4.78 5.61 -14.19
CA THR A 84 -5.38 4.41 -14.77
C THR A 84 -6.84 4.66 -15.08
N SER A 85 -7.20 4.52 -16.35
CA SER A 85 -8.61 4.50 -16.70
C SER A 85 -9.27 3.21 -16.18
N TRP A 86 -10.60 3.21 -16.08
CA TRP A 86 -11.36 2.00 -15.78
C TRP A 86 -11.07 0.88 -16.80
N GLN A 87 -10.75 1.23 -18.05
CA GLN A 87 -10.35 0.26 -19.07
C GLN A 87 -9.02 -0.44 -18.75
N ASP A 88 -8.05 0.30 -18.21
CA ASP A 88 -6.72 -0.25 -17.88
C ASP A 88 -6.81 -1.19 -16.67
N SER A 89 -7.60 -0.83 -15.67
CA SER A 89 -7.91 -1.70 -14.53
C SER A 89 -8.59 -2.99 -14.98
N TRP A 90 -9.58 -2.89 -15.88
CA TRP A 90 -10.26 -4.05 -16.45
C TRP A 90 -9.33 -4.94 -17.27
N LEU A 91 -8.45 -4.34 -18.08
CA LEU A 91 -7.47 -5.08 -18.88
C LEU A 91 -6.47 -5.82 -17.99
N ALA A 92 -5.99 -5.19 -16.91
CA ALA A 92 -5.09 -5.81 -15.94
C ALA A 92 -5.75 -7.02 -15.26
N ASP A 93 -7.03 -6.93 -14.91
CA ASP A 93 -7.79 -8.04 -14.33
C ASP A 93 -7.94 -9.20 -15.32
N LEU A 94 -8.23 -8.90 -16.60
CA LEU A 94 -8.29 -9.93 -17.65
C LEU A 94 -6.94 -10.63 -17.85
N GLN A 95 -5.83 -9.88 -17.86
CA GLN A 95 -4.48 -10.44 -17.94
C GLN A 95 -4.14 -11.31 -16.72
N ALA A 96 -4.53 -10.88 -15.53
CA ALA A 96 -4.33 -11.66 -14.30
C ALA A 96 -5.11 -12.98 -14.34
N LEU A 97 -6.34 -12.96 -14.85
CA LEU A 97 -7.16 -14.16 -15.05
C LEU A 97 -6.55 -15.10 -16.10
N GLU A 98 -6.08 -14.57 -17.23
CA GLU A 98 -5.39 -15.35 -18.26
C GLU A 98 -4.14 -16.03 -17.69
N LYS A 99 -3.29 -15.29 -16.98
CA LYS A 99 -2.09 -15.84 -16.33
C LYS A 99 -2.44 -16.95 -15.34
N LYS A 100 -3.46 -16.73 -14.49
CA LYS A 100 -3.93 -17.74 -13.53
C LYS A 100 -4.46 -19.00 -14.23
N ARG A 101 -5.17 -18.82 -15.35
CA ARG A 101 -5.67 -19.91 -16.18
C ARG A 101 -4.52 -20.69 -16.81
N ASN A 102 -3.52 -20.00 -17.37
CA ASN A 102 -2.36 -20.62 -18.00
C ASN A 102 -1.51 -21.40 -16.98
N ILE A 103 -1.31 -20.85 -15.78
CA ILE A 103 -0.63 -21.56 -14.68
C ILE A 103 -1.38 -22.85 -14.31
N ARG A 104 -2.72 -22.84 -14.25
CA ARG A 104 -3.51 -24.05 -13.97
C ARG A 104 -3.36 -25.12 -15.04
N TYR A 105 -3.32 -24.76 -16.33
CA TYR A 105 -3.10 -25.75 -17.38
C TYR A 105 -1.68 -26.32 -17.34
N ASP A 106 -0.67 -25.50 -17.07
CA ASP A 106 0.72 -25.94 -16.88
C ASP A 106 0.91 -26.90 -15.69
N THR A 107 0.04 -26.81 -14.68
CA THR A 107 0.06 -27.71 -13.51
C THR A 107 -0.81 -28.95 -13.65
N THR A 108 -1.59 -29.10 -14.74
CA THR A 108 -2.34 -30.34 -14.94
C THR A 108 -1.40 -31.49 -15.29
N PRO A 109 -1.54 -32.67 -14.63
CA PRO A 109 -0.67 -33.82 -14.89
C PRO A 109 -0.63 -34.23 -16.37
N SER A 110 -1.74 -34.06 -17.10
CA SER A 110 -1.82 -34.35 -18.52
C SER A 110 -0.91 -33.46 -19.38
N GLU A 111 -0.83 -32.16 -19.10
CA GLU A 111 0.05 -31.22 -19.83
C GLU A 111 1.53 -31.39 -19.43
N GLN A 112 1.82 -31.73 -18.17
CA GLN A 112 3.19 -32.07 -17.76
C GLN A 112 3.70 -33.32 -18.49
N LEU A 113 2.86 -34.36 -18.61
CA LEU A 113 3.18 -35.56 -19.37
C LEU A 113 3.33 -35.24 -20.87
N LEU A 114 2.47 -34.40 -21.45
CA LEU A 114 2.61 -33.97 -22.84
C LEU A 114 3.90 -33.16 -23.08
N ARG A 115 4.35 -32.33 -22.13
CA ARG A 115 5.63 -31.61 -22.21
C ARG A 115 6.82 -32.57 -22.13
N LEU A 116 6.77 -33.56 -21.23
CA LEU A 116 7.81 -34.58 -21.10
C LEU A 116 7.90 -35.45 -22.37
N LEU A 117 6.77 -35.89 -22.91
CA LEU A 117 6.71 -36.65 -24.15
C LEU A 117 7.20 -35.82 -25.36
N ARG A 118 6.83 -34.53 -25.45
CA ARG A 118 7.32 -33.66 -26.54
C ARG A 118 8.83 -33.45 -26.47
N ARG A 119 9.39 -33.39 -25.25
CA ARG A 119 10.84 -33.30 -25.00
C ARG A 119 11.55 -34.60 -25.35
N GLU A 120 11.04 -35.77 -24.95
CA GLU A 120 11.63 -37.06 -25.33
C GLU A 120 11.60 -37.30 -26.84
N VAL A 121 10.48 -37.03 -27.51
CA VAL A 121 10.36 -37.16 -28.97
C VAL A 121 11.37 -36.25 -29.68
N PHE A 122 11.63 -35.05 -29.16
CA PHE A 122 12.63 -34.12 -29.71
C PHE A 122 14.07 -34.63 -29.51
N PHE A 123 14.38 -35.20 -28.34
CA PHE A 123 15.68 -35.85 -28.07
C PHE A 123 15.91 -37.09 -28.93
N SER A 124 14.88 -37.93 -29.14
CA SER A 124 14.96 -39.08 -30.04
C SER A 124 15.17 -38.67 -31.50
N ARG A 125 14.60 -37.53 -31.94
CA ARG A 125 14.78 -37.01 -33.29
C ARG A 125 16.16 -36.42 -33.55
N LEU A 126 16.81 -35.87 -32.53
CA LEU A 126 18.19 -35.34 -32.61
C LEU A 126 19.23 -36.47 -32.63
N ASN A 127 18.99 -37.56 -31.90
CA ASN A 127 19.89 -38.73 -31.88
C ASN A 127 19.80 -39.62 -33.13
N PHE A 128 18.87 -39.34 -34.05
CA PHE A 128 18.72 -40.09 -35.31
C PHE A 128 19.37 -39.38 -36.52
N ILE A 129 19.97 -38.19 -36.31
CA ILE A 129 20.68 -37.41 -37.35
C ILE A 129 22.21 -37.42 -37.09
N GLY A 130 22.68 -38.23 -36.12
CA GLY A 130 24.11 -38.46 -35.83
C GLY A 130 24.62 -39.76 -36.43
#